data_AF-A0A497P0C4-F1
#
_entry.id   AF-A0A497P0C4-F1
#
_cell.length_a   1.000
_cell.length_b   1.000
_cell.length_c   1.000
_cell.angle_alpha   90.00
_cell.angle_beta   90.00
_cell.angle_gamma   90.00
#
_symmetry.space_group_name_H-M   'P 1'
#
loop_
_entity.id
_entity.type
_entity.pdbx_description
1 polymer ?
#
loop_
_entity_poly.entity_id
_entity_poly.type
_entity_poly.pdbx_seq_one_letter_code
_entity_poly.pdbx_strand_id
1 'polypeptide(L)'
;IGYFIPINKSLGTFESRTLPVKVFTHFIENASNIVMLEDCPCRRIHDCQDHDHSLGCMHMGDDTLKLVLPEDVAHVATKEEALERVKLAAENGLIPLLGRAVDEAVGFGVEDTGHFLSMCFCCPCCCIDIPILKHASSSLLNLSKIEGLSVNVDKELCVGCGECIEACVFDGMEMIDEKANVLERCVGCGRCETACPNEAISIEISDSRGVDELIKALEAHVDVT
;
A
#
# COMPACT_ATOMS: atom_id res chain seq x y z
N ILE A 1 10.00 0.96 -8.35
CA ILE A 1 9.90 1.80 -7.12
C ILE A 1 8.46 1.74 -6.67
N GLY A 2 8.21 1.52 -5.38
CA GLY A 2 6.87 1.50 -4.79
C GLY A 2 6.79 2.36 -3.53
N TYR A 3 5.58 2.76 -3.16
CA TYR A 3 5.33 3.63 -2.02
C TYR A 3 4.19 3.08 -1.16
N PHE A 4 4.39 3.06 0.17
CA PHE A 4 3.30 2.77 1.11
C PHE A 4 2.40 3.99 1.26
N ILE A 5 1.08 3.79 1.20
CA ILE A 5 0.11 4.90 1.32
C ILE A 5 -0.72 4.74 2.62
N PRO A 6 -0.82 5.76 3.50
CA PRO A 6 -1.49 5.63 4.80
C PRO A 6 -3.02 5.58 4.69
N ILE A 7 -3.64 4.63 5.39
CA ILE A 7 -5.07 4.30 5.25
C ILE A 7 -6.02 5.45 5.69
N ASN A 8 -5.63 6.30 6.65
CA ASN A 8 -6.57 7.19 7.37
C ASN A 8 -6.40 8.71 7.16
N LYS A 9 -5.61 9.17 6.18
CA LYS A 9 -5.37 10.62 6.02
C LYS A 9 -6.25 11.27 4.96
N SER A 10 -7.17 12.14 5.39
CA SER A 10 -7.85 13.11 4.53
C SER A 10 -6.96 14.34 4.33
N LEU A 11 -6.69 14.71 3.08
CA LEU A 11 -6.12 16.02 2.74
C LEU A 11 -7.27 16.98 2.45
N GLY A 12 -7.31 18.10 3.17
CA GLY A 12 -8.38 19.10 3.11
C GLY A 12 -8.68 19.69 1.72
N THR A 13 -9.74 20.52 1.73
CA THR A 13 -10.43 21.24 0.63
C THR A 13 -11.01 20.46 -0.55
N PHE A 14 -10.87 19.13 -0.59
CA PHE A 14 -11.53 18.28 -1.59
C PHE A 14 -12.26 17.15 -0.86
N GLU A 15 -13.47 16.82 -1.30
CA GLU A 15 -14.42 15.91 -0.66
C GLU A 15 -13.74 14.68 0.00
N SER A 16 -14.02 14.50 1.28
CA SER A 16 -13.61 13.46 2.23
C SER A 16 -13.21 12.08 1.64
N ARG A 17 -11.98 11.94 1.13
CA ARG A 17 -11.36 10.65 0.74
C ARG A 17 -9.90 10.59 1.21
N THR A 18 -9.44 9.40 1.60
CA THR A 18 -8.09 9.18 2.14
C THR A 18 -7.01 9.20 1.05
N LEU A 19 -5.76 9.51 1.41
CA LEU A 19 -4.59 9.57 0.51
C LEU A 19 -4.46 8.38 -0.46
N PRO A 20 -4.64 7.12 -0.03
CA PRO A 20 -4.55 5.95 -0.91
C PRO A 20 -5.63 6.00 -1.99
N VAL A 21 -6.86 6.34 -1.61
CA VAL A 21 -7.98 6.42 -2.56
C VAL A 21 -7.73 7.46 -3.65
N LYS A 22 -7.10 8.60 -3.34
CA LYS A 22 -6.77 9.63 -4.36
C LYS A 22 -5.73 9.14 -5.37
N VAL A 23 -4.63 8.57 -4.89
CA VAL A 23 -3.54 8.06 -5.77
C VAL A 23 -4.05 6.91 -6.63
N PHE A 24 -4.82 5.98 -6.06
CA PHE A 24 -5.36 4.85 -6.83
C PHE A 24 -6.39 5.28 -7.85
N THR A 25 -7.26 6.23 -7.50
CA THR A 25 -8.23 6.76 -8.46
C THR A 25 -7.52 7.33 -9.68
N HIS A 26 -6.41 8.08 -9.50
CA HIS A 26 -5.62 8.60 -10.63
C HIS A 26 -5.13 7.49 -11.57
N PHE A 27 -4.44 6.48 -11.05
CA PHE A 27 -3.89 5.42 -11.91
C PHE A 27 -4.98 4.53 -12.53
N ILE A 28 -6.06 4.23 -11.79
CA ILE A 28 -7.20 3.45 -12.31
C ILE A 28 -7.92 4.23 -13.42
N GLU A 29 -8.18 5.52 -13.22
CA GLU A 29 -8.88 6.34 -14.22
C GLU A 29 -8.06 6.56 -15.49
N ASN A 30 -6.73 6.54 -15.39
CA ASN A 30 -5.84 6.71 -16.54
C ASN A 30 -5.36 5.38 -17.16
N ALA A 31 -5.61 4.23 -16.53
CA ALA A 31 -5.18 2.94 -17.04
C ALA A 31 -5.83 2.59 -18.41
N SER A 32 -5.01 2.14 -19.36
CA SER A 32 -5.45 1.58 -20.65
C SER A 32 -6.09 0.21 -20.50
N ASN A 33 -5.53 -0.60 -19.59
CA ASN A 33 -6.00 -1.93 -19.26
C ASN A 33 -5.79 -2.19 -17.76
N ILE A 34 -6.71 -2.95 -17.16
CA ILE A 34 -6.65 -3.35 -15.75
C ILE A 34 -6.92 -4.84 -15.68
N VAL A 35 -5.94 -5.61 -15.18
CA VAL A 35 -6.14 -7.03 -14.87
C VAL A 35 -6.24 -7.20 -13.37
N MET A 36 -7.35 -7.76 -12.91
CA MET A 36 -7.62 -8.03 -11.49
C MET A 36 -7.49 -9.52 -11.22
N LEU A 37 -6.70 -9.88 -10.22
CA LEU A 37 -6.66 -11.25 -9.72
C LEU A 37 -7.94 -11.53 -8.92
N GLU A 38 -8.49 -12.73 -9.09
CA GLU A 38 -9.68 -13.18 -8.36
C GLU A 38 -9.38 -13.35 -6.87
N ASP A 39 -8.20 -13.90 -6.55
CA ASP A 39 -7.75 -14.09 -5.19
C ASP A 39 -6.35 -13.51 -4.98
N CYS A 40 -6.03 -13.14 -3.73
CA CYS A 40 -4.69 -12.74 -3.31
C CYS A 40 -3.79 -13.99 -3.17
N PRO A 41 -2.76 -14.17 -4.03
CA PRO A 41 -1.90 -15.34 -3.98
C PRO A 41 -1.18 -15.48 -2.63
N CYS A 42 -0.78 -14.35 -2.05
CA CYS A 42 -0.12 -14.29 -0.74
C CYS A 42 -1.03 -14.82 0.38
N ARG A 43 -2.31 -14.39 0.42
CA ARG A 43 -3.25 -14.87 1.45
C ARG A 43 -3.59 -16.34 1.26
N ARG A 44 -3.70 -16.82 0.01
CA ARG A 44 -3.96 -18.23 -0.28
C ARG A 44 -2.80 -19.14 0.10
N ILE A 45 -1.56 -18.78 -0.25
CA ILE A 45 -0.36 -19.56 0.08
C ILE A 45 -0.18 -19.70 1.60
N HIS A 46 -0.53 -18.65 2.35
CA HIS A 46 -0.40 -18.63 3.80
C HIS A 46 -1.68 -19.02 4.57
N ASP A 47 -2.74 -19.44 3.87
CA ASP A 47 -4.05 -19.80 4.44
C ASP A 47 -4.56 -18.75 5.46
N CYS A 48 -4.59 -17.48 5.02
CA CYS A 48 -4.97 -16.36 5.88
C CYS A 48 -6.35 -16.55 6.52
N GLN A 49 -6.46 -16.43 7.84
CA GLN A 49 -7.75 -16.53 8.54
C GLN A 49 -8.36 -15.17 8.89
N ASP A 50 -7.59 -14.09 8.72
CA ASP A 50 -7.94 -12.76 9.24
C ASP A 50 -8.50 -11.81 8.16
N HIS A 51 -8.27 -12.12 6.88
CA HIS A 51 -8.62 -11.23 5.76
C HIS A 51 -9.18 -12.01 4.57
N ASP A 52 -10.08 -11.37 3.84
CA ASP A 52 -10.76 -11.96 2.68
C ASP A 52 -9.75 -12.32 1.57
N HIS A 53 -9.80 -13.56 1.06
CA HIS A 53 -8.89 -14.01 0.00
C HIS A 53 -9.22 -13.38 -1.35
N SER A 54 -10.47 -13.00 -1.60
CA SER A 54 -10.95 -12.46 -2.88
C SER A 54 -10.48 -11.04 -3.20
N LEU A 55 -9.83 -10.37 -2.24
CA LEU A 55 -9.26 -9.04 -2.44
C LEU A 55 -7.84 -9.15 -3.02
N GLY A 56 -7.76 -9.71 -4.23
CA GLY A 56 -6.53 -9.90 -5.01
C GLY A 56 -5.90 -8.60 -5.52
N CYS A 57 -4.64 -8.70 -5.95
CA CYS A 57 -3.90 -7.58 -6.53
C CYS A 57 -4.45 -7.20 -7.91
N MET A 58 -4.10 -6.01 -8.38
CA MET A 58 -4.48 -5.50 -9.69
C MET A 58 -3.25 -4.98 -10.42
N HIS A 59 -3.17 -5.23 -11.72
CA HIS A 59 -2.08 -4.78 -12.58
C HIS A 59 -2.64 -3.86 -13.67
N MET A 60 -1.94 -2.77 -13.98
CA MET A 60 -2.41 -1.74 -14.90
C MET A 60 -1.34 -1.37 -15.94
N GLY A 61 -1.81 -0.94 -17.11
CA GLY A 61 -0.99 -0.45 -18.23
C GLY A 61 -0.85 -1.43 -19.39
N ASP A 62 -0.32 -0.97 -20.51
CA ASP A 62 -0.29 -1.69 -21.78
C ASP A 62 0.41 -3.06 -21.74
N ASP A 63 1.42 -3.24 -20.88
CA ASP A 63 2.09 -4.54 -20.76
C ASP A 63 1.14 -5.61 -20.21
N THR A 64 0.11 -5.22 -19.46
CA THR A 64 -0.90 -6.14 -18.92
C THR A 64 -1.81 -6.73 -20.00
N LEU A 65 -1.86 -6.17 -21.22
CA LEU A 65 -2.56 -6.77 -22.36
C LEU A 65 -1.98 -8.12 -22.78
N LYS A 66 -0.71 -8.38 -22.42
CA LYS A 66 0.00 -9.63 -22.67
C LYS A 66 -0.17 -10.64 -21.53
N LEU A 67 -0.87 -10.26 -20.46
CA LEU A 67 -1.06 -11.09 -19.28
C LEU A 67 -2.18 -12.10 -19.55
N VAL A 68 -1.79 -13.30 -20.00
CA VAL A 68 -2.70 -14.38 -20.33
C VAL A 68 -2.80 -15.34 -19.14
N LEU A 69 -3.79 -15.10 -18.29
CA LEU A 69 -4.11 -15.97 -17.15
C LEU A 69 -5.45 -16.69 -17.37
N PRO A 70 -5.65 -17.87 -16.75
CA PRO A 70 -6.96 -18.52 -16.72
C PRO A 70 -8.05 -17.61 -16.14
N GLU A 71 -9.28 -17.72 -16.65
CA GLU A 71 -10.42 -16.89 -16.22
C GLU A 71 -10.77 -17.07 -14.74
N ASP A 72 -10.45 -18.23 -14.14
CA ASP A 72 -10.62 -18.50 -12.71
C ASP A 72 -9.50 -17.92 -11.83
N VAL A 73 -8.47 -17.33 -12.44
CA VAL A 73 -7.32 -16.72 -11.76
C VAL A 73 -7.39 -15.19 -11.85
N ALA A 74 -7.76 -14.65 -13.00
CA ALA A 74 -7.84 -13.22 -13.21
C ALA A 74 -8.79 -12.85 -14.35
N HIS A 75 -9.29 -11.62 -14.33
CA HIS A 75 -10.07 -11.03 -15.41
C HIS A 75 -9.63 -9.61 -15.75
N VAL A 76 -9.97 -9.17 -16.96
CA VAL A 76 -9.88 -7.75 -17.32
C VAL A 76 -11.06 -7.03 -16.69
N ALA A 77 -10.77 -6.07 -15.83
CA ALA A 77 -11.76 -5.37 -15.03
C ALA A 77 -12.11 -4.00 -15.60
N THR A 78 -13.32 -3.56 -15.29
CA THR A 78 -13.74 -2.17 -15.45
C THR A 78 -13.10 -1.27 -14.40
N LYS A 79 -13.05 0.03 -14.69
CA LYS A 79 -12.57 1.03 -13.73
C LYS A 79 -13.44 1.08 -12.48
N GLU A 80 -14.75 0.89 -12.65
CA GLU A 80 -15.72 0.82 -11.56
C GLU A 80 -15.43 -0.37 -10.63
N GLU A 81 -15.14 -1.56 -11.17
CA GLU A 81 -14.77 -2.75 -10.39
C GLU A 81 -13.47 -2.53 -9.60
N ALA A 82 -12.45 -1.95 -10.25
CA ALA A 82 -11.17 -1.66 -9.60
C ALA A 82 -11.32 -0.66 -8.45
N LEU A 83 -12.09 0.42 -8.66
CA LEU A 83 -12.38 1.41 -7.62
C LEU A 83 -13.16 0.80 -6.45
N GLU A 84 -14.09 -0.11 -6.73
CA GLU A 84 -14.82 -0.81 -5.67
C GLU A 84 -13.91 -1.73 -4.86
N ARG A 85 -12.97 -2.44 -5.50
CA ARG A 85 -11.98 -3.26 -4.79
C ARG A 85 -11.11 -2.43 -3.86
N VAL A 86 -10.68 -1.24 -4.27
CA VAL A 86 -9.92 -0.32 -3.42
C VAL A 86 -10.71 0.03 -2.15
N LYS A 87 -12.02 0.31 -2.27
CA LYS A 87 -12.86 0.61 -1.10
C LYS A 87 -12.97 -0.59 -0.17
N LEU A 88 -13.31 -1.76 -0.69
CA LEU A 88 -13.43 -2.99 0.09
C LEU A 88 -12.11 -3.35 0.80
N ALA A 89 -10.97 -3.17 0.12
CA ALA A 89 -9.67 -3.42 0.71
C ALA A 89 -9.35 -2.48 1.88
N ALA A 90 -9.65 -1.19 1.72
CA ALA A 90 -9.49 -0.21 2.79
C ALA A 90 -10.41 -0.51 3.99
N GLU A 91 -11.66 -0.87 3.75
CA GLU A 91 -12.62 -1.29 4.80
C GLU A 91 -12.17 -2.57 5.52
N ASN A 92 -11.48 -3.47 4.82
CA ASN A 92 -10.90 -4.68 5.40
C ASN A 92 -9.58 -4.42 6.16
N GLY A 93 -9.13 -3.17 6.26
CA GLY A 93 -7.90 -2.80 6.97
C GLY A 93 -6.61 -3.21 6.25
N LEU A 94 -6.69 -3.51 4.96
CA LEU A 94 -5.56 -3.87 4.12
C LEU A 94 -4.78 -2.61 3.76
N ILE A 95 -3.46 -2.73 3.67
CA ILE A 95 -2.57 -1.62 3.33
C ILE A 95 -2.35 -1.62 1.83
N PRO A 96 -2.82 -0.58 1.13
CA PRO A 96 -2.60 -0.51 -0.28
C PRO A 96 -1.13 -0.15 -0.57
N LEU A 97 -0.52 -0.91 -1.47
CA LEU A 97 0.82 -0.70 -1.97
C LEU A 97 0.73 -0.49 -3.48
N LEU A 98 1.41 0.53 -3.98
CA LEU A 98 1.45 0.83 -5.40
C LEU A 98 2.90 1.02 -5.83
N GLY A 99 3.27 0.33 -6.92
CA GLY A 99 4.60 0.43 -7.46
C GLY A 99 4.80 -0.39 -8.71
N ARG A 100 5.92 -0.11 -9.38
CA ARG A 100 6.42 -0.94 -10.47
C ARG A 100 7.50 -1.89 -9.96
N ALA A 101 7.21 -3.18 -10.06
CA ALA A 101 8.08 -4.30 -9.73
C ALA A 101 8.35 -5.09 -11.02
N VAL A 102 9.55 -4.91 -11.60
CA VAL A 102 9.93 -5.53 -12.89
C VAL A 102 9.91 -7.06 -12.80
N ASP A 103 10.35 -7.58 -11.67
CA ASP A 103 10.37 -9.00 -11.33
C ASP A 103 8.96 -9.60 -11.24
N GLU A 104 7.96 -8.83 -10.82
CA GLU A 104 6.58 -9.28 -10.79
C GLU A 104 6.01 -9.49 -12.20
N ALA A 105 6.20 -8.52 -13.10
CA ALA A 105 5.79 -8.65 -14.50
C ALA A 105 6.44 -9.88 -15.16
N VAL A 106 7.75 -10.07 -14.94
CA VAL A 106 8.49 -11.26 -15.41
C VAL A 106 7.93 -12.55 -14.80
N GLY A 107 7.52 -12.52 -13.53
CA GLY A 107 6.86 -13.64 -12.85
C GLY A 107 5.55 -14.05 -13.52
N PHE A 108 4.80 -13.10 -14.08
CA PHE A 108 3.62 -13.35 -14.90
C PHE A 108 3.93 -13.70 -16.37
N GLY A 109 5.21 -13.84 -16.73
CA GLY A 109 5.64 -14.13 -18.10
C GLY A 109 5.52 -12.93 -19.05
N VAL A 110 5.42 -11.72 -18.50
CA VAL A 110 5.29 -10.47 -19.25
C VAL A 110 6.63 -9.72 -19.21
N GLU A 111 7.05 -9.22 -20.38
CA GLU A 111 8.17 -8.28 -20.45
C GLU A 111 7.71 -6.91 -19.94
N ASP A 112 8.41 -6.37 -18.93
CA ASP A 112 8.15 -5.03 -18.44
C ASP A 112 8.87 -3.98 -19.30
N THR A 113 8.09 -3.23 -20.08
CA THR A 113 8.55 -2.15 -20.96
C THR A 113 8.42 -0.76 -20.33
N GLY A 114 8.02 -0.69 -19.06
CA GLY A 114 7.64 0.56 -18.39
C GLY A 114 6.13 0.76 -18.32
N HIS A 115 5.31 -0.19 -18.78
CA HIS A 115 3.86 -0.06 -18.83
C HIS A 115 3.14 -1.12 -17.97
N PHE A 116 3.77 -1.48 -16.84
CA PHE A 116 3.25 -2.44 -15.87
C PHE A 116 3.30 -1.84 -14.46
N LEU A 117 2.14 -1.43 -13.95
CA LEU A 117 1.98 -0.94 -12.57
C LEU A 117 1.23 -1.97 -11.74
N SER A 118 1.75 -2.30 -10.56
CA SER A 118 1.11 -3.21 -9.62
C SER A 118 0.49 -2.46 -8.44
N MET A 119 -0.74 -2.84 -8.13
CA MET A 119 -1.49 -2.41 -6.96
C MET A 119 -1.81 -3.64 -6.09
N CYS A 120 -1.21 -3.69 -4.91
CA CYS A 120 -1.41 -4.76 -3.95
C CYS A 120 -2.19 -4.25 -2.73
N PHE A 121 -2.94 -5.15 -2.09
CA PHE A 121 -3.64 -4.87 -0.83
C PHE A 121 -3.02 -5.71 0.29
N CYS A 122 -1.86 -5.30 0.79
CA CYS A 122 -1.09 -6.10 1.71
C CYS A 122 -1.82 -6.27 3.06
N CYS A 123 -2.00 -7.51 3.51
CA CYS A 123 -2.39 -7.77 4.90
C CYS A 123 -1.14 -7.78 5.80
N PRO A 124 -1.29 -7.48 7.11
CA PRO A 124 -0.21 -7.64 8.08
C PRO A 124 0.27 -9.07 8.27
N CYS A 125 -0.57 -10.04 7.92
CA CYS A 125 -0.43 -11.44 8.25
C CYS A 125 0.43 -12.24 7.26
N CYS A 126 0.32 -11.94 5.97
CA CYS A 126 0.69 -12.85 4.89
C CYS A 126 1.37 -12.15 3.73
N CYS A 127 1.65 -10.83 3.82
CA CYS A 127 2.37 -10.16 2.74
C CYS A 127 3.78 -10.76 2.62
N ILE A 128 4.09 -11.31 1.43
CA ILE A 128 5.35 -11.98 1.13
C ILE A 128 6.57 -11.07 1.34
N ASP A 129 6.36 -9.75 1.25
CA ASP A 129 7.40 -8.75 1.46
C ASP A 129 7.65 -8.46 2.94
N ILE A 130 6.73 -8.79 3.87
CA ILE A 130 6.91 -8.49 5.30
C ILE A 130 8.15 -9.18 5.89
N PRO A 131 8.39 -10.49 5.68
CA PRO A 131 9.62 -11.12 6.13
C PRO A 131 10.88 -10.44 5.59
N ILE A 132 10.85 -10.00 4.32
CA ILE A 132 11.97 -9.28 3.71
C ILE A 132 12.11 -7.90 4.37
N LEU A 133 11.05 -7.11 4.48
CA LEU A 133 11.05 -5.78 5.09
C LEU A 133 11.37 -5.77 6.59
N LYS A 134 11.16 -6.91 7.28
CA LYS A 134 11.57 -7.09 8.66
C LYS A 134 13.08 -7.28 8.81
N HIS A 135 13.71 -7.96 7.86
CA HIS A 135 15.14 -8.33 7.92
C HIS A 135 16.05 -7.54 6.95
N ALA A 136 15.47 -6.74 6.07
CA ALA A 136 16.13 -5.96 5.03
C ALA A 136 15.62 -4.51 5.06
N SER A 137 16.43 -3.55 4.63
CA SER A 137 15.98 -2.15 4.52
C SER A 137 14.95 -2.00 3.39
N SER A 138 13.99 -1.08 3.53
CA SER A 138 13.00 -0.79 2.48
C SER A 138 13.65 -0.39 1.15
N SER A 139 14.86 0.18 1.21
CA SER A 139 15.70 0.51 0.06
C SER A 139 16.08 -0.71 -0.79
N LEU A 140 16.21 -1.90 -0.20
CA LEU A 140 16.51 -3.13 -0.95
C LEU A 140 15.34 -3.60 -1.81
N LEU A 141 14.11 -3.19 -1.48
CA LEU A 141 12.91 -3.47 -2.26
C LEU A 141 12.46 -2.29 -3.12
N ASN A 142 13.29 -1.23 -3.24
CA ASN A 142 12.90 0.02 -3.89
C ASN A 142 11.58 0.60 -3.35
N LEU A 143 11.31 0.38 -2.05
CA LEU A 143 10.14 0.90 -1.35
C LEU A 143 10.52 2.17 -0.57
N SER A 144 9.85 3.27 -0.89
CA SER A 144 10.15 4.59 -0.35
C SER A 144 8.98 5.13 0.48
N LYS A 145 9.29 5.82 1.58
CA LYS A 145 8.31 6.64 2.30
C LYS A 145 7.97 7.85 1.44
N ILE A 146 6.70 8.25 1.42
CA ILE A 146 6.26 9.46 0.73
C ILE A 146 7.03 10.66 1.29
N GLU A 147 7.53 11.53 0.41
CA GLU A 147 8.23 12.74 0.83
C GLU A 147 7.28 13.65 1.63
N GLY A 148 7.77 14.22 2.73
CA GLY A 148 6.96 15.05 3.64
C GLY A 148 6.01 14.27 4.54
N LEU A 149 5.94 12.93 4.44
CA LEU A 149 5.18 12.10 5.36
C LEU A 149 5.93 11.92 6.69
N SER A 150 5.27 12.26 7.78
CA SER A 150 5.73 12.05 9.16
C SER A 150 4.73 11.19 9.94
N VAL A 151 5.25 10.40 10.87
CA VAL A 151 4.47 9.70 11.88
C VAL A 151 4.92 10.27 13.21
N ASN A 152 3.99 10.79 14.00
CA ASN A 152 4.25 11.49 15.25
C ASN A 152 3.55 10.76 16.39
N VAL A 153 4.16 10.81 17.59
CA VAL A 153 3.56 10.29 18.83
C VAL A 153 3.40 11.45 19.81
N ASP A 154 2.16 11.74 20.18
CA ASP A 154 1.85 12.62 21.29
C ASP A 154 2.21 11.92 22.62
N LYS A 155 3.22 12.48 23.31
CA LYS A 155 3.75 11.89 24.54
C LYS A 155 2.84 12.09 25.74
N GLU A 156 1.94 13.06 25.70
CA GLU A 156 0.97 13.30 26.76
C GLU A 156 -0.18 12.29 26.68
N LEU A 157 -0.64 11.96 25.48
CA LEU A 157 -1.69 10.96 25.26
C LEU A 157 -1.17 9.51 25.31
N CYS A 158 0.12 9.30 25.01
CA CYS A 158 0.69 7.95 25.00
C CYS A 158 0.79 7.36 26.41
N VAL A 159 0.02 6.31 26.71
CA VAL A 159 0.06 5.62 28.01
C VAL A 159 1.04 4.44 28.07
N GLY A 160 1.85 4.23 27.02
CA GLY A 160 2.84 3.14 27.01
C GLY A 160 2.26 1.73 26.85
N CYS A 161 1.05 1.58 26.31
CA CYS A 161 0.35 0.27 26.25
C CYS A 161 0.96 -0.77 25.29
N GLY A 162 1.73 -0.37 24.28
CA GLY A 162 2.43 -1.30 23.39
C GLY A 162 1.70 -1.70 22.10
N GLU A 163 0.38 -1.48 21.98
CA GLU A 163 -0.45 -1.89 20.82
C GLU A 163 0.15 -1.47 19.45
N CYS A 164 0.67 -0.24 19.36
CA CYS A 164 1.29 0.27 18.14
C CYS A 164 2.58 -0.44 17.72
N ILE A 165 3.30 -1.05 18.67
CA ILE A 165 4.53 -1.81 18.45
C ILE A 165 4.15 -3.20 17.94
N GLU A 166 3.17 -3.86 18.57
CA GLU A 166 2.65 -5.14 18.10
C GLU A 166 2.04 -5.05 16.70
N ALA A 167 1.34 -3.95 16.41
CA ALA A 167 0.79 -3.70 15.08
C ALA A 167 1.86 -3.43 14.00
N CYS A 168 3.10 -3.09 14.37
CA CYS A 168 4.13 -2.69 13.44
C CYS A 168 4.90 -3.88 12.86
N VAL A 169 4.46 -4.36 11.69
CA VAL A 169 5.11 -5.47 10.97
C VAL A 169 6.48 -5.14 10.37
N PHE A 170 6.90 -3.88 10.45
CA PHE A 170 8.15 -3.36 9.89
C PHE A 170 9.20 -3.02 10.96
N ASP A 171 8.92 -3.33 12.23
CA ASP A 171 9.73 -2.93 13.40
C ASP A 171 10.06 -1.43 13.39
N GLY A 172 9.14 -0.59 12.91
CA GLY A 172 9.29 0.87 12.80
C GLY A 172 8.92 1.64 14.08
N MET A 173 8.59 0.93 15.15
CA MET A 173 8.15 1.49 16.43
C MET A 173 8.92 0.82 17.57
N GLU A 174 9.27 1.59 18.61
CA GLU A 174 9.93 1.08 19.82
C GLU A 174 9.39 1.75 21.08
N MET A 175 9.46 1.05 22.22
CA MET A 175 9.18 1.64 23.53
C MET A 175 10.45 2.23 24.14
N ILE A 176 10.47 3.54 24.39
CA ILE A 176 11.57 4.24 25.06
C ILE A 176 10.98 5.11 26.15
N ASP A 177 11.48 4.98 27.38
CA ASP A 177 11.00 5.71 28.56
C ASP A 177 9.48 5.61 28.74
N GLU A 178 8.94 4.40 28.63
CA GLU A 178 7.49 4.08 28.74
C GLU A 178 6.61 4.78 27.70
N LYS A 179 7.20 5.33 26.62
CA LYS A 179 6.48 5.96 25.51
C LYS A 179 6.85 5.31 24.18
N ALA A 180 5.87 5.21 23.28
CA ALA A 180 6.12 4.75 21.91
C ALA A 180 6.94 5.80 21.14
N ASN A 181 7.92 5.36 20.36
CA ASN A 181 8.78 6.18 19.53
C ASN A 181 8.83 5.61 18.11
N VAL A 182 8.90 6.50 17.12
CA VAL A 182 9.01 6.14 15.71
C VAL A 182 10.49 6.00 15.34
N LEU A 183 10.85 4.88 14.73
CA LEU A 183 12.21 4.59 14.27
C LEU A 183 12.44 5.05 12.82
N GLU A 184 13.71 5.20 12.43
CA GLU A 184 14.11 5.60 11.08
C GLU A 184 13.56 4.65 10.00
N ARG A 185 13.46 3.35 10.31
CA ARG A 185 12.93 2.32 9.42
C ARG A 185 11.40 2.35 9.22
N CYS A 186 10.70 3.32 9.83
CA CYS A 186 9.27 3.48 9.64
C CYS A 186 8.95 3.82 8.18
N VAL A 187 8.17 2.95 7.53
CA VAL A 187 7.74 3.14 6.14
C VAL A 187 6.49 4.01 5.98
N GLY A 188 5.89 4.47 7.09
CA GLY A 188 4.73 5.36 7.06
C GLY A 188 3.40 4.71 6.70
N CYS A 189 3.26 3.38 6.80
CA CYS A 189 2.03 2.66 6.41
C CYS A 189 0.78 3.01 7.25
N GLY A 190 0.98 3.55 8.46
CA GLY A 190 -0.10 4.04 9.31
C GLY A 190 -0.84 3.03 10.17
N ARG A 191 -0.38 1.77 10.21
CA ARG A 191 -0.96 0.76 11.11
C ARG A 191 -0.96 1.18 12.58
N CYS A 192 0.10 1.84 13.01
CA CYS A 192 0.24 2.31 14.39
C CYS A 192 -0.80 3.36 14.77
N GLU A 193 -1.23 4.21 13.83
CA GLU A 193 -2.32 5.19 14.04
C GLU A 193 -3.64 4.46 14.31
N THR A 194 -4.01 3.50 13.45
CA THR A 194 -5.23 2.68 13.63
C THR A 194 -5.21 1.86 14.91
N ALA A 195 -4.04 1.32 15.29
CA ALA A 195 -3.91 0.46 16.45
C ALA A 195 -3.88 1.21 17.79
N CYS A 196 -3.71 2.53 17.80
CA CYS A 196 -3.55 3.28 19.05
C CYS A 196 -4.91 3.53 19.73
N PRO A 197 -5.23 2.88 20.87
CA PRO A 197 -6.53 3.07 21.53
C PRO A 197 -6.68 4.43 22.21
N ASN A 198 -5.59 5.19 22.34
CA ASN A 198 -5.57 6.52 22.98
C ASN A 198 -5.42 7.65 21.95
N GLU A 199 -5.46 7.33 20.64
CA GLU A 199 -5.31 8.31 19.56
C GLU A 199 -4.02 9.15 19.67
N ALA A 200 -2.98 8.59 20.30
CA ALA A 200 -1.72 9.27 20.58
C ALA A 200 -0.77 9.29 19.37
N ILE A 201 -1.17 8.74 18.22
CA ILE A 201 -0.33 8.64 17.04
C ILE A 201 -1.03 9.36 15.89
N SER A 202 -0.30 10.24 15.21
CA SER A 202 -0.78 10.93 14.02
C SER A 202 0.17 10.74 12.84
N ILE A 203 -0.39 10.61 11.65
CA ILE A 203 0.38 10.70 10.40
C ILE A 203 0.14 12.07 9.79
N GLU A 204 1.15 12.74 9.27
CA GLU A 204 0.98 14.05 8.65
C GLU A 204 1.78 14.10 7.36
N ILE A 205 1.22 14.75 6.35
CA ILE A 205 1.95 15.12 5.13
C ILE A 205 2.02 16.63 5.14
N SER A 206 3.23 17.16 5.28
CA SER A 206 3.49 18.59 5.51
C SER A 206 3.05 19.50 4.36
N ASP A 207 2.60 18.95 3.24
CA ASP A 207 2.23 19.67 2.04
C ASP A 207 1.09 18.97 1.26
N SER A 208 0.06 19.72 0.85
CA SER A 208 -0.98 19.22 -0.05
C SER A 208 -0.43 18.75 -1.41
N ARG A 209 0.77 19.23 -1.80
CA ARG A 209 1.51 18.76 -2.99
C ARG A 209 2.08 17.36 -2.84
N GLY A 210 2.12 16.78 -1.65
CA GLY A 210 2.69 15.45 -1.43
C GLY A 210 2.01 14.34 -2.25
N VAL A 211 0.72 14.50 -2.59
CA VAL A 211 0.02 13.59 -3.52
C VAL A 211 0.50 13.78 -4.95
N ASP A 212 0.52 15.02 -5.44
CA ASP A 212 0.91 15.32 -6.81
C ASP A 212 2.37 14.93 -7.07
N GLU A 213 3.25 15.16 -6.10
CA GLU A 213 4.66 14.75 -6.18
C GLU A 213 4.82 13.21 -6.12
N LEU A 214 4.00 12.51 -5.33
CA LEU A 214 3.97 11.04 -5.34
C LEU A 214 3.50 10.50 -6.70
N ILE A 215 2.44 11.07 -7.25
CA ILE A 215 1.93 10.70 -8.58
C ILE A 215 3.04 10.92 -9.62
N LYS A 216 3.65 12.10 -9.67
CA LYS A 216 4.77 12.39 -10.58
C LYS A 216 5.95 11.44 -10.40
N ALA A 217 6.29 11.08 -9.17
CA ALA A 217 7.39 10.18 -8.88
C ALA A 217 7.12 8.75 -9.39
N LEU A 218 5.87 8.29 -9.30
CA LEU A 218 5.43 7.03 -9.90
C LEU A 218 5.41 7.12 -11.44
N GLU A 219 4.83 8.17 -12.00
CA GLU A 219 4.77 8.41 -13.46
C GLU A 219 6.17 8.51 -14.11
N ALA A 220 7.17 8.96 -13.36
CA ALA A 220 8.57 8.96 -13.83
C ALA A 220 9.13 7.54 -14.07
N HIS A 221 8.48 6.49 -13.56
CA HIS A 221 8.94 5.10 -13.62
C HIS A 221 7.97 4.15 -14.31
N VAL A 222 6.71 4.54 -14.47
CA VAL A 222 5.67 3.73 -15.10
C VAL A 222 4.65 4.61 -15.83
N ASP A 223 4.21 4.16 -17.00
CA ASP A 223 3.10 4.74 -17.75
C ASP A 223 1.96 3.72 -17.79
N VAL A 224 0.76 4.10 -17.35
CA VAL A 224 -0.41 3.21 -17.35
C VAL A 224 -1.35 3.47 -18.52
N THR A 225 -1.06 4.47 -19.35
CA THR A 225 -1.93 4.91 -20.45
C THR A 225 -1.80 4.08 -21.72
#